data_AF-A0A022RHM8-F1
#
_entry.id   AF-A0A022RHM8-F1
#
_cell.length_a   1.000
_cell.length_b   1.000
_cell.length_c   1.000
_cell.angle_alpha   90.00
_cell.angle_beta   90.00
_cell.angle_gamma   90.00
#
_symmetry.space_group_name_H-M   'P 1'
#
loop_
_entity.id
_entity.type
_entity.pdbx_description
1 polymer ?
#
loop_
_entity_poly.entity_id
_entity_poly.type
_entity_poly.pdbx_seq_one_letter_code
_entity_poly.pdbx_strand_id
1 'polypeptide(L)'
;MVTMSSSVSSFTIAPLTFFFTIFLCIPLFALSYCKNPPIIFNFGDSNSDTGGLVAGLGYSVKFPNGRSFFGRSTGRLSDGRLIIDFLCQSVNTSVLRPYLESIGSTFENGANFAIAGSATLPKNVPFALNIQLMQFIHFKDRSSQLSSTGIEGLIGYDRFDDALYMIDIGQNDIADSFAKEGLSYLQVVDKIPSILAEIDNAIKEIYDQGGRKFWVHNTGPLGCLPQKLALAKNISSIDLDSFG
;
A
#
# COMPACT_ATOMS: atom_id res chain seq x y z
N MET A 1 82.16 -28.88 -54.08
CA MET A 1 81.45 -29.91 -53.31
C MET A 1 81.70 -29.59 -51.85
N VAL A 2 80.73 -28.93 -51.22
CA VAL A 2 80.84 -28.30 -49.89
C VAL A 2 80.36 -29.31 -48.84
N THR A 3 81.18 -29.58 -47.83
CA THR A 3 80.76 -30.27 -46.61
C THR A 3 80.90 -29.30 -45.44
N MET A 4 79.78 -28.78 -44.93
CA MET A 4 79.71 -28.12 -43.64
C MET A 4 78.86 -28.97 -42.70
N SER A 5 79.46 -29.41 -41.59
CA SER A 5 78.80 -30.07 -40.47
C SER A 5 78.11 -29.04 -39.59
N SER A 6 76.80 -29.16 -39.37
CA SER A 6 76.06 -28.36 -38.40
C SER A 6 75.78 -29.18 -37.13
N SER A 7 76.16 -28.61 -35.99
CA SER A 7 75.86 -29.07 -34.63
C SER A 7 74.39 -28.85 -34.28
N VAL A 8 73.73 -29.85 -33.69
CA VAL A 8 72.38 -29.73 -33.16
C VAL A 8 72.45 -29.35 -31.68
N SER A 9 72.03 -28.14 -31.34
CA SER A 9 71.85 -27.68 -29.96
C SER A 9 70.41 -27.94 -29.50
N SER A 10 70.27 -28.73 -28.42
CA SER A 10 68.99 -29.06 -27.79
C SER A 10 68.45 -27.88 -26.99
N PHE A 11 67.26 -27.39 -27.34
CA PHE A 11 66.53 -26.37 -26.58
C PHE A 11 65.71 -27.02 -25.46
N THR A 12 66.07 -26.77 -24.20
CA THR A 12 65.25 -27.07 -23.02
C THR A 12 64.15 -26.01 -22.87
N ILE A 13 62.89 -26.43 -22.98
CA ILE A 13 61.71 -25.59 -22.76
C ILE A 13 61.43 -25.53 -21.25
N ALA A 14 61.49 -24.33 -20.65
CA ALA A 14 61.09 -24.11 -19.26
C ALA A 14 59.55 -24.14 -19.12
N PRO A 15 58.99 -24.72 -18.04
CA PRO A 15 57.55 -24.77 -17.84
C PRO A 15 57.03 -23.39 -17.43
N LEU A 16 56.16 -22.82 -18.26
CA LEU A 16 55.45 -21.58 -17.98
C LEU A 16 54.36 -21.85 -16.94
N THR A 17 54.59 -21.48 -15.68
CA THR A 17 53.59 -21.59 -14.61
C THR A 17 52.46 -20.59 -14.86
N PHE A 18 51.32 -21.09 -15.34
CA PHE A 18 50.11 -20.31 -15.56
C PHE A 18 49.42 -20.06 -14.22
N PHE A 19 49.62 -18.87 -13.64
CA PHE A 19 48.84 -18.43 -12.48
C PHE A 19 47.39 -18.19 -12.92
N PHE A 20 46.53 -19.17 -12.68
CA PHE A 20 45.08 -19.01 -12.80
C PHE A 20 44.61 -18.10 -11.66
N THR A 21 44.59 -16.78 -11.87
CA THR A 21 43.86 -15.86 -11.00
C THR A 21 42.38 -16.19 -11.14
N ILE A 22 41.86 -17.01 -10.22
CA ILE A 22 40.43 -17.17 -9.99
C ILE A 22 39.92 -15.79 -9.56
N PHE A 23 39.37 -15.05 -10.52
CA PHE A 23 38.53 -13.89 -10.22
C PHE A 23 37.30 -14.47 -9.51
N LEU A 24 37.36 -14.46 -8.17
CA LEU A 24 36.21 -14.76 -7.33
C LEU A 24 35.19 -13.67 -7.64
N CYS A 25 34.30 -13.92 -8.61
CA CYS A 25 33.03 -13.23 -8.75
C CYS A 25 32.23 -13.57 -7.49
N ILE A 26 32.58 -12.92 -6.37
CA ILE A 26 31.65 -12.72 -5.29
C ILE A 26 30.47 -12.02 -5.96
N PRO A 27 29.27 -12.62 -6.04
CA PRO A 27 28.11 -11.84 -6.40
C PRO A 27 28.09 -10.76 -5.33
N LEU A 28 28.39 -9.52 -5.73
CA LEU A 28 28.00 -8.38 -4.94
C LEU A 28 26.50 -8.57 -4.80
N PHE A 29 26.07 -9.12 -3.68
CA PHE A 29 24.72 -8.89 -3.22
C PHE A 29 24.68 -7.38 -3.12
N ALA A 30 24.15 -6.75 -4.17
CA ALA A 30 23.68 -5.40 -4.09
C ALA A 30 22.57 -5.48 -3.04
N LEU A 31 22.97 -5.38 -1.77
CA LEU A 31 22.14 -4.86 -0.72
C LEU A 31 21.84 -3.45 -1.20
N SER A 32 20.83 -3.33 -2.06
CA SER A 32 20.13 -2.09 -2.30
C SER A 32 19.47 -1.78 -0.96
N TYR A 33 20.27 -1.27 -0.02
CA TYR A 33 19.75 -0.52 1.09
C TYR A 33 19.03 0.64 0.42
N CYS A 34 17.70 0.55 0.36
CA CYS A 34 16.86 1.69 0.03
C CYS A 34 17.31 2.79 0.99
N LYS A 35 18.06 3.78 0.49
CA LYS A 35 18.71 4.79 1.33
C LYS A 35 17.69 5.60 2.13
N ASN A 36 16.44 5.63 1.66
CA ASN A 36 15.32 6.28 2.31
C ASN A 36 14.13 5.31 2.40
N PRO A 37 13.40 5.27 3.53
CA PRO A 37 12.11 4.60 3.60
C PRO A 37 11.14 5.13 2.53
N PRO A 38 10.27 4.28 1.96
CA PRO A 38 9.32 4.71 0.95
C PRO A 38 8.28 5.67 1.54
N ILE A 39 7.80 6.59 0.70
CA ILE A 39 6.58 7.36 0.95
C ILE A 39 5.38 6.47 0.64
N ILE A 40 4.34 6.51 1.48
CA ILE A 40 3.12 5.72 1.27
C ILE A 40 1.90 6.64 1.30
N PHE A 41 1.12 6.63 0.22
CA PHE A 41 -0.21 7.22 0.19
C PHE A 41 -1.25 6.12 0.15
N ASN A 42 -2.25 6.22 1.01
CA ASN A 42 -3.30 5.21 1.12
C ASN A 42 -4.68 5.78 0.91
N PHE A 43 -5.50 5.06 0.16
CA PHE A 43 -6.90 5.32 -0.12
C PHE A 43 -7.70 4.09 0.25
N GLY A 44 -8.90 4.27 0.77
CA GLY A 44 -9.70 3.12 1.15
C GLY A 44 -10.79 3.37 2.17
N ASP A 45 -11.14 2.29 2.86
CA ASP A 45 -12.18 2.28 3.88
C ASP A 45 -11.64 1.97 5.29
N SER A 46 -12.50 1.41 6.14
CA SER A 46 -12.21 1.05 7.54
C SER A 46 -11.05 0.07 7.70
N ASN A 47 -10.75 -0.76 6.69
CA ASN A 47 -9.67 -1.75 6.76
C ASN A 47 -8.29 -1.08 6.85
N SER A 48 -8.18 0.15 6.34
CA SER A 48 -6.93 0.92 6.33
C SER A 48 -7.07 2.30 6.98
N ASP A 49 -8.24 2.69 7.50
CA ASP A 49 -8.46 3.98 8.21
C ASP A 49 -7.65 4.10 9.52
N THR A 50 -6.64 4.97 9.52
CA THR A 50 -5.77 5.22 10.68
C THR A 50 -6.28 6.28 11.66
N GLY A 51 -7.57 6.63 11.60
CA GLY A 51 -8.24 7.59 12.49
C GLY A 51 -8.92 8.76 11.75
N GLY A 52 -9.01 8.71 10.42
CA GLY A 52 -9.67 9.69 9.58
C GLY A 52 -11.17 9.79 9.82
N LEU A 53 -11.88 8.72 10.18
CA LEU A 53 -13.27 8.82 10.63
C LEU A 53 -13.42 9.76 11.84
N VAL A 54 -12.52 9.64 12.82
CA VAL A 54 -12.54 10.47 14.03
C VAL A 54 -12.17 11.91 13.67
N ALA A 55 -11.11 12.11 12.90
CA ALA A 55 -10.64 13.44 12.52
C ALA A 55 -11.62 14.19 11.61
N GLY A 56 -12.26 13.48 10.66
CA GLY A 56 -13.14 14.07 9.66
C GLY A 56 -14.58 14.26 10.12
N LEU A 57 -15.11 13.37 10.95
CA LEU A 57 -16.52 13.40 11.38
C LEU A 57 -16.71 13.58 12.89
N GLY A 58 -15.63 13.64 13.67
CA GLY A 58 -15.72 13.72 15.14
C GLY A 58 -16.29 12.45 15.77
N TYR A 59 -16.28 11.32 15.04
CA TYR A 59 -16.85 10.07 15.53
C TYR A 59 -16.09 9.57 16.76
N SER A 60 -16.80 8.95 17.71
CA SER A 60 -16.17 8.46 18.93
C SER A 60 -15.83 6.98 18.81
N VAL A 61 -14.57 6.69 18.50
CA VAL A 61 -14.01 5.33 18.59
C VAL A 61 -13.36 5.19 19.97
N LYS A 62 -13.96 4.39 20.85
CA LYS A 62 -13.50 4.21 22.24
C LYS A 62 -12.84 2.85 22.45
N PHE A 63 -12.33 2.63 23.66
CA PHE A 63 -11.92 1.31 24.15
C PHE A 63 -13.03 0.28 23.85
N PRO A 64 -12.73 -0.95 23.37
CA PRO A 64 -11.42 -1.63 23.37
C PRO A 64 -10.47 -1.32 22.21
N ASN A 65 -10.80 -0.38 21.31
CA ASN A 65 -9.92 -0.06 20.18
C ASN A 65 -8.55 0.45 20.65
N GLY A 66 -7.49 -0.03 19.98
CA GLY A 66 -6.09 0.28 20.29
C GLY A 66 -5.49 -0.39 21.54
N ARG A 67 -6.23 -1.22 22.29
CA ARG A 67 -5.75 -1.92 23.50
C ARG A 67 -4.50 -2.80 23.29
N SER A 68 -4.31 -3.41 22.12
CA SER A 68 -3.29 -4.44 21.87
C SER A 68 -1.94 -3.87 21.46
N PHE A 69 -1.89 -2.61 21.00
CA PHE A 69 -0.66 -1.97 20.53
C PHE A 69 -0.47 -0.54 21.02
N PHE A 70 -1.47 0.32 20.84
CA PHE A 70 -1.36 1.74 21.17
C PHE A 70 -1.66 2.05 22.65
N GLY A 71 -2.27 1.11 23.38
CA GLY A 71 -2.72 1.29 24.77
C GLY A 71 -3.87 2.30 24.94
N ARG A 72 -4.37 2.87 23.84
CA ARG A 72 -5.48 3.82 23.77
C ARG A 72 -6.11 3.78 22.39
N SER A 73 -7.33 4.29 22.26
CA SER A 73 -7.93 4.49 20.95
C SER A 73 -7.15 5.52 20.12
N THR A 74 -6.94 5.17 18.85
CA THR A 74 -6.34 6.04 17.82
C THR A 74 -7.32 6.33 16.68
N GLY A 75 -8.60 5.96 16.83
CA GLY A 75 -9.60 6.09 15.78
C GLY A 75 -9.67 4.93 14.78
N ARG A 76 -8.69 4.01 14.80
CA ARG A 76 -8.75 2.76 14.05
C ARG A 76 -9.89 1.89 14.54
N LEU A 77 -10.64 1.26 13.63
CA LEU A 77 -11.63 0.23 13.94
C LEU A 77 -10.94 -1.13 14.14
N SER A 78 -9.94 -1.14 15.02
CA SER A 78 -9.13 -2.30 15.38
C SER A 78 -8.71 -2.19 16.84
N ASP A 79 -8.48 -3.33 17.47
CA ASP A 79 -7.94 -3.39 18.81
C ASP A 79 -6.46 -2.96 18.87
N GLY A 80 -5.81 -2.71 17.72
CA GLY A 80 -4.44 -2.24 17.62
C GLY A 80 -4.08 -1.74 16.23
N ARG A 81 -3.09 -2.39 15.62
CA ARG A 81 -2.57 -2.08 14.28
C ARG A 81 -3.50 -2.57 13.17
N LEU A 82 -3.44 -1.88 12.04
CA LEU A 82 -4.00 -2.32 10.76
C LEU A 82 -2.92 -2.95 9.88
N ILE A 83 -3.32 -3.62 8.79
CA ILE A 83 -2.38 -4.19 7.80
C ILE A 83 -1.38 -3.14 7.31
N ILE A 84 -1.85 -1.91 7.06
CA ILE A 84 -0.98 -0.81 6.62
C ILE A 84 0.09 -0.42 7.67
N ASP A 85 -0.20 -0.56 8.97
CA ASP A 85 0.79 -0.30 10.01
C ASP A 85 1.91 -1.37 10.01
N PHE A 86 1.56 -2.62 9.73
CA PHE A 86 2.54 -3.70 9.56
C PHE A 86 3.39 -3.50 8.30
N LEU A 87 2.79 -3.05 7.22
CA LEU A 87 3.53 -2.68 6.01
C LEU A 87 4.53 -1.57 6.32
N CYS A 88 4.08 -0.48 6.96
CA CYS A 88 4.96 0.63 7.36
C CYS A 88 6.16 0.11 8.18
N GLN A 89 5.91 -0.76 9.15
CA GLN A 89 6.96 -1.39 9.94
C GLN A 89 7.93 -2.22 9.07
N SER A 90 7.43 -3.01 8.12
CA SER A 90 8.26 -3.87 7.27
C SER A 90 9.20 -3.09 6.34
N VAL A 91 8.82 -1.86 5.97
CA VAL A 91 9.63 -0.97 5.12
C VAL A 91 10.32 0.13 5.94
N ASN A 92 10.40 -0.05 7.26
CA ASN A 92 11.08 0.82 8.21
C ASN A 92 10.63 2.30 8.14
N THR A 93 9.32 2.53 8.07
CA THR A 93 8.70 3.86 8.13
C THR A 93 7.69 3.96 9.27
N SER A 94 7.34 5.18 9.68
CA SER A 94 6.33 5.41 10.72
C SER A 94 4.93 5.01 10.25
N VAL A 95 4.02 4.78 11.20
CA VAL A 95 2.59 4.60 10.87
C VAL A 95 2.03 5.84 10.19
N LEU A 96 1.14 5.66 9.21
CA LEU A 96 0.55 6.79 8.49
C LEU A 96 -0.43 7.58 9.37
N ARG A 97 -0.35 8.91 9.24
CA ARG A 97 -1.31 9.85 9.82
C ARG A 97 -2.51 10.01 8.90
N PRO A 98 -3.74 10.09 9.45
CA PRO A 98 -4.90 10.41 8.65
C PRO A 98 -4.78 11.85 8.13
N TYR A 99 -5.05 12.05 6.84
CA TYR A 99 -4.93 13.35 6.17
C TYR A 99 -5.71 14.47 6.88
N LEU A 100 -6.86 14.13 7.46
CA LEU A 100 -7.74 15.08 8.14
C LEU A 100 -7.31 15.41 9.59
N GLU A 101 -6.29 14.75 10.15
CA GLU A 101 -5.79 15.11 11.48
C GLU A 101 -4.84 16.30 11.40
N SER A 102 -5.34 17.45 11.83
CA SER A 102 -4.64 18.73 11.75
C SER A 102 -3.63 18.96 12.89
N ILE A 103 -3.86 18.36 14.06
CA ILE A 103 -3.04 18.67 15.25
C ILE A 103 -1.97 17.59 15.45
N GLY A 104 -0.71 18.00 15.33
CA GLY A 104 0.44 17.13 15.62
C GLY A 104 0.76 16.08 14.54
N SER A 105 0.15 16.20 13.35
CA SER A 105 0.52 15.39 12.19
C SER A 105 1.68 16.01 11.44
N THR A 106 2.69 15.18 11.15
CA THR A 106 3.62 15.40 10.03
C THR A 106 3.30 14.37 8.96
N PHE A 107 3.58 14.71 7.71
CA PHE A 107 3.30 13.86 6.55
C PHE A 107 4.58 13.46 5.81
N GLU A 108 5.73 13.48 6.48
CA GLU A 108 7.06 13.24 5.89
C GLU A 108 7.23 11.85 5.26
N ASN A 109 6.39 10.89 5.68
CA ASN A 109 6.35 9.53 5.18
C ASN A 109 5.08 9.20 4.37
N GLY A 110 4.26 10.21 4.08
CA GLY A 110 3.01 10.08 3.35
C GLY A 110 1.80 10.40 4.20
N ALA A 111 0.62 10.11 3.66
CA ALA A 111 -0.66 10.43 4.27
C ALA A 111 -1.69 9.35 3.96
N ASN A 112 -2.63 9.16 4.89
CA ASN A 112 -3.73 8.24 4.73
C ASN A 112 -5.05 8.97 4.50
N PHE A 113 -5.66 8.75 3.34
CA PHE A 113 -6.95 9.33 2.93
C PHE A 113 -8.12 8.37 3.17
N ALA A 114 -7.87 7.13 3.61
CA ALA A 114 -8.91 6.17 3.89
C ALA A 114 -9.79 6.60 5.06
N ILE A 115 -11.11 6.39 4.93
CA ILE A 115 -12.11 6.73 5.93
C ILE A 115 -13.07 5.54 6.10
N ALA A 116 -13.35 5.16 7.34
CA ALA A 116 -14.26 4.08 7.62
C ALA A 116 -15.65 4.30 6.99
N GLY A 117 -16.15 3.27 6.31
CA GLY A 117 -17.43 3.29 5.60
C GLY A 117 -17.37 3.85 4.18
N SER A 118 -16.21 4.29 3.70
CA SER A 118 -16.04 4.74 2.32
C SER A 118 -16.33 3.65 1.30
N ALA A 119 -16.86 4.07 0.16
CA ALA A 119 -17.18 3.27 -1.00
C ALA A 119 -16.68 3.95 -2.28
N THR A 120 -16.70 3.23 -3.40
CA THR A 120 -16.40 3.81 -4.72
C THR A 120 -17.58 4.66 -5.23
N LEU A 121 -18.81 4.19 -4.96
CA LEU A 121 -20.06 4.80 -5.41
C LEU A 121 -21.02 5.06 -4.23
N PRO A 122 -21.90 6.08 -4.33
CA PRO A 122 -21.94 7.10 -5.38
C PRO A 122 -20.73 8.05 -5.29
N LYS A 123 -20.36 8.65 -6.43
CA LYS A 123 -19.29 9.68 -6.47
C LYS A 123 -19.77 10.97 -5.83
N ASN A 124 -18.81 11.84 -5.48
CA ASN A 124 -19.03 13.20 -5.01
C ASN A 124 -19.81 13.30 -3.69
N VAL A 125 -19.89 12.22 -2.92
CA VAL A 125 -20.35 12.23 -1.53
C VAL A 125 -19.14 12.20 -0.60
N PRO A 126 -19.27 12.74 0.63
CA PRO A 126 -18.15 12.79 1.56
C PRO A 126 -17.39 11.47 1.66
N PHE A 127 -16.07 11.55 1.48
CA PHE A 127 -15.12 10.44 1.61
C PHE A 127 -15.26 9.28 0.62
N ALA A 128 -16.12 9.37 -0.41
CA ALA A 128 -16.07 8.43 -1.52
C ALA A 128 -14.66 8.42 -2.16
N LEU A 129 -14.29 7.32 -2.83
CA LEU A 129 -12.93 7.17 -3.39
C LEU A 129 -12.50 8.39 -4.22
N ASN A 130 -13.39 8.93 -5.05
CA ASN A 130 -13.08 10.11 -5.86
C ASN A 130 -12.82 11.37 -5.01
N ILE A 131 -13.48 11.52 -3.85
CA ILE A 131 -13.19 12.60 -2.92
C ILE A 131 -11.82 12.42 -2.26
N GLN A 132 -11.46 11.18 -1.90
CA GLN A 132 -10.13 10.89 -1.34
C GLN A 132 -9.01 11.23 -2.34
N LEU A 133 -9.21 10.98 -3.64
CA LEU A 133 -8.28 11.39 -4.69
C LEU A 133 -8.14 12.90 -4.83
N MET A 134 -9.26 13.63 -4.86
CA MET A 134 -9.24 15.10 -4.90
C MET A 134 -8.51 15.68 -3.69
N GLN A 135 -8.69 15.08 -2.50
CA GLN A 135 -7.96 15.45 -1.29
C GLN A 135 -6.46 15.18 -1.45
N PHE A 136 -6.07 14.05 -2.05
CA PHE A 136 -4.68 13.75 -2.33
C PHE A 136 -4.04 14.72 -3.32
N ILE A 137 -4.74 15.08 -4.41
CA ILE A 137 -4.24 16.05 -5.39
C ILE A 137 -4.00 17.40 -4.70
N HIS A 138 -4.99 17.87 -3.93
CA HIS A 138 -4.83 19.08 -3.14
C HIS A 138 -3.67 19.00 -2.14
N PHE A 139 -3.54 17.88 -1.43
CA PHE A 139 -2.43 17.62 -0.52
C PHE A 139 -1.09 17.68 -1.24
N LYS A 140 -0.96 17.00 -2.39
CA LYS A 140 0.28 16.94 -3.17
C LYS A 140 0.73 18.33 -3.59
N ASP A 141 -0.18 19.14 -4.15
CA ASP A 141 0.12 20.50 -4.59
C ASP A 141 0.54 21.37 -3.40
N ARG A 142 -0.22 21.31 -2.30
CA ARG A 142 0.02 22.15 -1.13
C ARG A 142 1.27 21.76 -0.36
N SER A 143 1.49 20.45 -0.17
CA SER A 143 2.67 19.89 0.47
C SER A 143 3.92 20.29 -0.29
N SER A 144 3.90 20.14 -1.62
CA SER A 144 5.06 20.46 -2.46
C SER A 144 5.37 21.96 -2.45
N GLN A 145 4.33 22.80 -2.55
CA GLN A 145 4.47 24.26 -2.45
C GLN A 145 5.10 24.67 -1.11
N LEU A 146 4.57 24.19 0.01
CA LEU A 146 5.06 24.57 1.33
C LEU A 146 6.46 24.02 1.62
N SER A 147 6.73 22.77 1.21
CA SER A 147 8.06 22.17 1.32
C SER A 147 9.11 23.02 0.59
N SER A 148 8.79 23.54 -0.60
CA SER A 148 9.71 24.44 -1.33
C SER A 148 9.99 25.79 -0.64
N THR A 149 9.14 26.20 0.31
CA THR A 149 9.38 27.38 1.14
C THR A 149 10.17 27.08 2.42
N GLY A 150 10.59 25.82 2.62
CA GLY A 150 11.35 25.38 3.79
C GLY A 150 10.48 24.99 5.00
N ILE A 151 9.18 24.80 4.82
CA ILE A 151 8.32 24.24 5.87
C ILE A 151 8.60 22.74 5.98
N GLU A 152 9.09 22.34 7.14
CA GLU A 152 9.38 20.95 7.51
C GLU A 152 8.08 20.14 7.73
N GLY A 153 8.20 18.81 7.85
CA GLY A 153 7.03 17.95 8.09
C GLY A 153 6.24 17.59 6.83
N LEU A 154 6.67 18.03 5.64
CA LEU A 154 5.95 17.91 4.37
C LEU A 154 6.81 17.26 3.27
N ILE A 155 6.14 16.78 2.22
CA ILE A 155 6.73 16.10 1.07
C ILE A 155 6.91 17.08 -0.09
N GLY A 156 8.11 17.11 -0.67
CA GLY A 156 8.44 17.85 -1.89
C GLY A 156 8.10 17.08 -3.17
N TYR A 157 8.09 17.80 -4.31
CA TYR A 157 7.68 17.25 -5.62
C TYR A 157 8.41 15.94 -6.01
N ASP A 158 9.71 15.87 -5.74
CA ASP A 158 10.60 14.77 -6.12
C ASP A 158 10.28 13.43 -5.45
N ARG A 159 9.52 13.46 -4.35
CA ARG A 159 9.23 12.26 -3.54
C ARG A 159 7.88 11.62 -3.85
N PHE A 160 7.01 12.27 -4.61
CA PHE A 160 5.72 11.70 -5.01
C PHE A 160 5.89 10.61 -6.08
N ASP A 161 6.76 10.82 -7.07
CA ASP A 161 6.92 9.88 -8.20
C ASP A 161 7.50 8.50 -7.77
N ASP A 162 8.21 8.45 -6.64
CA ASP A 162 8.78 7.22 -6.07
C ASP A 162 7.91 6.58 -4.97
N ALA A 163 6.75 7.19 -4.65
CA ALA A 163 5.85 6.75 -3.59
C ALA A 163 5.08 5.46 -3.96
N LEU A 164 4.67 4.73 -2.92
CA LEU A 164 3.72 3.61 -3.01
C LEU A 164 2.30 4.13 -2.80
N TYR A 165 1.40 3.77 -3.72
CA TYR A 165 -0.02 4.13 -3.70
C TYR A 165 -0.85 2.90 -3.39
N MET A 166 -1.50 2.89 -2.23
CA MET A 166 -2.32 1.79 -1.75
C MET A 166 -3.80 2.08 -1.91
N ILE A 167 -4.57 1.10 -2.38
CA ILE A 167 -6.03 1.20 -2.54
C ILE A 167 -6.68 -0.04 -1.92
N ASP A 168 -7.52 0.16 -0.89
CA ASP A 168 -8.31 -0.89 -0.22
C ASP A 168 -9.77 -0.42 -0.05
N ILE A 169 -10.59 -0.69 -1.07
CA ILE A 169 -11.95 -0.15 -1.23
C ILE A 169 -12.82 -1.15 -2.01
N GLY A 170 -14.14 -0.97 -1.99
CA GLY A 170 -15.11 -1.77 -2.75
C GLY A 170 -15.94 -2.72 -1.88
N GLN A 171 -15.46 -3.04 -0.67
CA GLN A 171 -16.17 -3.93 0.23
C GLN A 171 -17.50 -3.31 0.69
N ASN A 172 -17.52 -2.00 0.98
CA ASN A 172 -18.75 -1.30 1.35
C ASN A 172 -19.74 -1.20 0.19
N ASP A 173 -19.27 -1.05 -1.06
CA ASP A 173 -20.15 -1.04 -2.24
C ASP A 173 -20.93 -2.37 -2.35
N ILE A 174 -20.26 -3.51 -2.17
CA ILE A 174 -20.89 -4.83 -2.16
C ILE A 174 -21.80 -5.00 -0.93
N ALA A 175 -21.30 -4.64 0.26
CA ALA A 175 -22.04 -4.81 1.51
C ALA A 175 -23.34 -3.99 1.53
N ASP A 176 -23.30 -2.75 1.07
CA ASP A 176 -24.44 -1.84 1.02
C ASP A 176 -25.44 -2.23 -0.06
N SER A 177 -24.97 -2.79 -1.19
CA SER A 177 -25.85 -3.32 -2.23
C SER A 177 -26.77 -4.43 -1.69
N PHE A 178 -26.27 -5.27 -0.79
CA PHE A 178 -27.11 -6.24 -0.08
C PHE A 178 -27.92 -5.60 1.06
N ALA A 179 -27.26 -4.88 1.96
CA ALA A 179 -27.85 -4.49 3.24
C ALA A 179 -28.76 -3.25 3.17
N LYS A 180 -28.43 -2.28 2.33
CA LYS A 180 -29.15 -1.01 2.20
C LYS A 180 -30.10 -1.03 0.99
N GLU A 181 -29.65 -1.59 -0.13
CA GLU A 181 -30.43 -1.62 -1.37
C GLU A 181 -31.29 -2.87 -1.52
N GLY A 182 -30.99 -3.95 -0.79
CA GLY A 182 -31.77 -5.20 -0.82
C GLY A 182 -31.64 -5.96 -2.14
N LEU A 183 -30.52 -5.81 -2.86
CA LEU A 183 -30.32 -6.45 -4.15
C LEU A 183 -30.09 -7.96 -4.02
N SER A 184 -30.53 -8.70 -5.04
CA SER A 184 -30.20 -10.12 -5.19
C SER A 184 -28.73 -10.34 -5.55
N TYR A 185 -28.22 -11.55 -5.35
CA TYR A 185 -26.84 -11.91 -5.72
C TYR A 185 -26.48 -11.52 -7.16
N LEU A 186 -27.35 -11.84 -8.13
CA LEU A 186 -27.09 -11.52 -9.55
C LEU A 186 -27.03 -10.01 -9.78
N GLN A 187 -27.92 -9.24 -9.16
CA GLN A 187 -27.90 -7.78 -9.28
C GLN A 187 -26.65 -7.15 -8.63
N VAL A 188 -26.13 -7.74 -7.54
CA VAL A 188 -24.86 -7.29 -6.96
C VAL A 188 -23.69 -7.62 -7.88
N VAL A 189 -23.67 -8.81 -8.49
CA VAL A 189 -22.67 -9.18 -9.50
C VAL A 189 -22.68 -8.19 -10.67
N ASP A 190 -23.86 -7.76 -11.12
CA ASP A 190 -24.01 -6.77 -12.19
C ASP A 190 -23.46 -5.38 -11.84
N LYS A 191 -23.32 -5.05 -10.55
CA LYS A 191 -22.72 -3.77 -10.09
C LYS A 191 -21.19 -3.80 -10.04
N ILE A 192 -20.57 -4.98 -9.93
CA ILE A 192 -19.11 -5.13 -9.80
C ILE A 192 -18.34 -4.39 -10.90
N PRO A 193 -18.72 -4.46 -12.20
CA PRO A 193 -18.02 -3.70 -13.25
C PRO A 193 -17.96 -2.20 -13.00
N SER A 194 -19.01 -1.60 -12.40
CA SER A 194 -19.04 -0.17 -12.10
C SER A 194 -18.12 0.20 -10.94
N ILE A 195 -18.04 -0.67 -9.91
CA ILE A 195 -17.12 -0.51 -8.78
C ILE A 195 -15.67 -0.59 -9.28
N LEU A 196 -15.37 -1.59 -10.13
CA LEU A 196 -14.04 -1.76 -10.72
C LEU A 196 -13.65 -0.60 -11.63
N ALA A 197 -14.60 -0.02 -12.37
CA ALA A 197 -14.36 1.15 -13.21
C ALA A 197 -13.92 2.37 -12.38
N GLU A 198 -14.47 2.58 -11.19
CA GLU A 198 -14.03 3.66 -10.30
C GLU A 198 -12.65 3.43 -9.70
N ILE A 199 -12.30 2.18 -9.38
CA ILE A 199 -10.93 1.82 -8.94
C ILE A 199 -9.92 2.01 -10.08
N ASP A 200 -10.27 1.60 -11.32
CA ASP A 200 -9.45 1.80 -12.51
C ASP A 200 -9.25 3.29 -12.80
N ASN A 201 -10.30 4.10 -12.70
CA ASN A 201 -10.21 5.56 -12.82
C ASN A 201 -9.29 6.16 -11.75
N ALA A 202 -9.36 5.68 -10.50
CA ALA A 202 -8.48 6.14 -9.42
C ALA A 202 -7.01 5.86 -9.71
N ILE A 203 -6.69 4.66 -10.20
CA ILE A 203 -5.33 4.27 -10.59
C ILE A 203 -4.83 5.16 -11.73
N LYS A 204 -5.66 5.39 -12.76
CA LYS A 204 -5.32 6.27 -13.88
C LYS A 204 -5.07 7.71 -13.43
N GLU A 205 -5.92 8.24 -12.57
CA GLU A 205 -5.76 9.60 -12.05
C GLU A 205 -4.47 9.75 -11.24
N ILE A 206 -4.16 8.79 -10.36
CA ILE A 206 -2.87 8.78 -9.64
C ILE A 206 -1.69 8.65 -10.62
N TYR A 207 -1.83 7.84 -11.67
CA TYR A 207 -0.81 7.67 -12.69
C TYR A 207 -0.55 8.96 -13.47
N ASP A 208 -1.61 9.70 -13.83
CA ASP A 208 -1.53 11.01 -14.47
C ASP A 208 -0.89 12.05 -13.53
N GLN A 209 -1.02 11.86 -12.21
CA GLN A 209 -0.29 12.59 -11.18
C GLN A 209 1.13 12.07 -10.92
N GLY A 210 1.71 11.26 -11.80
CA GLY A 210 3.11 10.81 -11.69
C GLY A 210 3.32 9.54 -10.85
N GLY A 211 2.29 8.99 -10.22
CA GLY A 211 2.39 7.77 -9.43
C GLY A 211 2.71 6.53 -10.29
N ARG A 212 3.61 5.67 -9.82
CA ARG A 212 4.07 4.49 -10.59
C ARG A 212 4.01 3.16 -9.85
N LYS A 213 3.96 3.16 -8.52
CA LYS A 213 3.98 1.94 -7.70
C LYS A 213 2.63 1.79 -7.01
N PHE A 214 1.90 0.74 -7.36
CA PHE A 214 0.55 0.52 -6.85
C PHE A 214 0.48 -0.78 -6.06
N TRP A 215 -0.26 -0.74 -4.96
CA TRP A 215 -0.73 -1.92 -4.24
C TRP A 215 -2.25 -1.81 -4.14
N VAL A 216 -2.96 -2.67 -4.86
CA VAL A 216 -4.43 -2.69 -4.87
C VAL A 216 -4.90 -3.94 -4.15
N HIS A 217 -5.60 -3.76 -3.03
CA HIS A 217 -6.19 -4.84 -2.26
C HIS A 217 -7.47 -5.34 -2.94
N ASN A 218 -7.64 -6.66 -2.95
CA ASN A 218 -8.91 -7.27 -3.31
C ASN A 218 -9.85 -7.28 -2.10
N THR A 219 -11.16 -7.36 -2.35
CA THR A 219 -12.15 -7.53 -1.28
C THR A 219 -11.97 -8.90 -0.60
N GLY A 220 -11.97 -8.92 0.73
CA GLY A 220 -11.91 -10.14 1.52
C GLY A 220 -13.20 -10.98 1.42
N PRO A 221 -13.24 -12.17 2.05
CA PRO A 221 -14.43 -13.01 2.06
C PRO A 221 -15.52 -12.40 2.94
N LEU A 222 -16.27 -11.44 2.39
CA LEU A 222 -17.26 -10.62 3.11
C LEU A 222 -18.32 -11.46 3.84
N GLY A 223 -18.72 -12.62 3.27
CA GLY A 223 -19.68 -13.54 3.88
C GLY A 223 -19.21 -14.17 5.20
N CYS A 224 -17.89 -14.26 5.41
CA CYS A 224 -17.28 -14.85 6.60
C CYS A 224 -17.12 -13.83 7.75
N LEU A 225 -17.51 -12.56 7.56
CA LEU A 225 -17.44 -11.61 8.66
C LEU A 225 -18.40 -12.04 9.78
N PRO A 226 -17.99 -11.97 11.07
CA PRO A 226 -18.83 -12.37 12.20
C PRO A 226 -20.21 -11.69 12.20
N GLN A 227 -20.27 -10.43 11.77
CA GLN A 227 -21.53 -9.70 11.62
C GLN A 227 -22.46 -10.36 10.59
N LYS A 228 -21.95 -10.82 9.45
CA LYS A 228 -22.75 -11.47 8.41
C LYS A 228 -23.23 -12.84 8.89
N LEU A 229 -22.35 -13.62 9.51
CA LEU A 229 -22.71 -14.92 10.09
C LEU A 229 -23.78 -14.78 11.19
N ALA A 230 -23.66 -13.78 12.06
CA ALA A 230 -24.63 -13.54 13.12
C ALA A 230 -26.02 -13.07 12.63
N LEU A 231 -26.09 -12.42 11.46
CA LEU A 231 -27.33 -11.90 10.89
C LEU A 231 -27.99 -12.84 9.88
N ALA A 232 -27.24 -13.78 9.31
CA ALA A 232 -27.78 -14.74 8.36
C ALA A 232 -28.74 -15.71 9.03
N LYS A 233 -29.89 -15.93 8.38
CA LYS A 233 -30.91 -16.89 8.82
C LYS A 233 -30.71 -18.21 8.09
N ASN A 234 -30.95 -19.31 8.78
CA ASN A 234 -30.88 -20.66 8.21
C ASN A 234 -29.49 -21.07 7.68
N ILE A 235 -28.41 -20.57 8.31
CA ILE A 235 -27.07 -21.12 8.06
C ILE A 235 -27.10 -22.61 8.40
N SER A 236 -26.70 -23.43 7.43
CA SER A 236 -26.48 -24.85 7.61
C SER A 236 -25.00 -25.14 7.84
N SER A 237 -24.67 -26.34 8.33
CA SER A 237 -23.28 -26.74 8.56
C SER A 237 -22.43 -26.83 7.28
N ILE A 238 -23.05 -26.84 6.09
CA ILE A 238 -22.33 -26.81 4.81
C ILE A 238 -21.98 -25.39 4.35
N ASP A 239 -22.60 -24.37 4.95
CA ASP A 239 -22.33 -22.96 4.66
C ASP A 239 -21.17 -22.39 5.49
N LEU A 240 -20.70 -23.15 6.49
CA LEU A 240 -19.64 -22.77 7.42
C LEU A 240 -18.36 -23.56 7.12
N ASP A 241 -17.21 -22.92 7.34
CA ASP A 241 -15.94 -23.64 7.31
C ASP A 241 -15.67 -24.36 8.66
N SER A 242 -14.50 -24.98 8.81
CA SER A 242 -14.15 -25.71 10.04
C SER A 242 -14.04 -24.83 11.29
N PHE A 243 -14.03 -23.51 11.14
CA PHE A 243 -13.89 -22.53 12.22
C PHE A 243 -15.21 -21.81 12.56
N GLY A 244 -16.27 -22.05 11.79
CA GLY A 244 -17.57 -21.38 11.95
C GLY A 244 -17.68 -20.24 10.97
#